data_AF-A0A534A1Z7-F1
#
_entry.id   AF-A0A534A1Z7-F1
#
_cell.length_a   1.000
_cell.length_b   1.000
_cell.length_c   1.000
_cell.angle_alpha   90.00
_cell.angle_beta   90.00
_cell.angle_gamma   90.00
#
_symmetry.space_group_name_H-M   'P 1'
#
loop_
_entity.id
_entity.type
_entity.pdbx_description
1 polymer ?
#
loop_
_entity_poly.entity_id
_entity_poly.type
_entity_poly.pdbx_seq_one_letter_code
_entity_poly.pdbx_strand_id
1 'polypeptide(L)'
;MTIHDQEKFTQGLMVLAEVYNRKLSALLLHTYWNCLKKYSYVEFEKTLWDFLNNPHYARRNFPSPADWVKAIEGDSETKSLAAWIEVITAIRQVGQYESVKFTEPMIHEVIQDMGGWIFLCQQPERELIFLQKEFERRYRNNCVLKKLTKGPLYLTGQIEHQNSLNGFTSYIPRPRNIKQLNKREDHLISEEEEK
;
A
#
# COMPACT_ATOMS: atom_id res chain seq x y z
N MET A 1 11.70 -6.78 -17.89
CA MET A 1 12.05 -8.03 -18.59
C MET A 1 12.95 -7.61 -19.74
N THR A 2 13.99 -8.41 -20.00
CA THR A 2 14.91 -8.19 -21.11
C THR A 2 14.40 -8.91 -22.36
N ILE A 3 15.01 -8.66 -23.53
CA ILE A 3 14.66 -9.35 -24.78
C ILE A 3 14.87 -10.86 -24.65
N HIS A 4 15.85 -11.30 -23.86
CA HIS A 4 16.10 -12.72 -23.59
C HIS A 4 14.99 -13.41 -22.77
N ASP A 5 14.17 -12.65 -22.05
CA ASP A 5 13.05 -13.19 -21.28
C ASP A 5 11.79 -13.39 -22.13
N GLN A 6 11.79 -12.93 -23.40
CA GLN A 6 10.61 -12.94 -24.26
C GLN A 6 10.11 -14.35 -24.54
N GLU A 7 11.01 -15.31 -24.77
CA GLU A 7 10.63 -16.71 -25.00
C GLU A 7 9.96 -17.32 -23.76
N LYS A 8 10.57 -17.16 -22.59
CA LYS A 8 10.01 -17.64 -21.31
C LYS A 8 8.67 -17.00 -20.99
N PHE A 9 8.55 -15.70 -21.23
CA PHE A 9 7.29 -14.96 -21.10
C PHE A 9 6.20 -15.54 -22.00
N THR A 10 6.51 -15.77 -23.28
CA THR A 10 5.53 -16.34 -24.21
C THR A 10 5.10 -17.75 -23.80
N GLN A 11 6.03 -18.59 -23.36
CA GLN A 11 5.73 -19.93 -22.85
C GLN A 11 4.82 -19.87 -21.62
N GLY A 12 5.15 -19.04 -20.63
CA GLY A 12 4.32 -18.88 -19.42
C GLY A 12 2.91 -18.38 -19.75
N LEU A 13 2.78 -17.41 -20.65
CA LEU A 13 1.48 -16.90 -21.07
C LEU A 13 0.68 -17.93 -21.89
N MET A 14 1.35 -18.79 -22.68
CA MET A 14 0.72 -19.91 -23.37
C MET A 14 0.19 -20.97 -22.41
N VAL A 15 0.95 -21.30 -21.35
CA VAL A 15 0.48 -22.21 -20.28
C VAL A 15 -0.82 -21.66 -19.67
N LEU A 16 -0.85 -20.37 -19.34
CA LEU A 16 -2.07 -19.75 -18.82
C LEU A 16 -3.21 -19.81 -19.85
N ALA A 17 -2.93 -19.58 -21.13
CA ALA A 17 -3.95 -19.59 -22.17
C ALA A 17 -4.55 -20.98 -22.38
N GLU A 18 -3.74 -22.03 -22.26
CA GLU A 18 -4.17 -23.41 -22.34
C GLU A 18 -5.13 -23.77 -21.19
N VAL A 19 -4.80 -23.40 -19.95
CA VAL A 19 -5.66 -23.61 -18.78
C VAL A 19 -7.03 -22.93 -18.92
N TYR A 20 -7.06 -21.73 -19.50
CA TYR A 20 -8.29 -20.97 -19.72
C TYR A 20 -8.94 -21.25 -21.09
N ASN A 21 -8.44 -22.24 -21.84
CA ASN A 21 -8.89 -22.60 -23.19
C ASN A 21 -9.03 -21.39 -24.15
N ARG A 22 -8.06 -20.49 -24.13
CA ARG A 22 -8.03 -19.26 -24.94
C ARG A 22 -6.97 -19.36 -26.03
N LYS A 23 -7.34 -18.99 -27.25
CA LYS A 23 -6.37 -18.82 -28.34
C LYS A 23 -5.72 -17.44 -28.26
N LEU A 24 -4.39 -17.40 -28.21
CA LEU A 24 -3.63 -16.16 -28.26
C LEU A 24 -3.18 -15.89 -29.71
N SER A 25 -3.54 -14.73 -30.25
CA SER A 25 -2.98 -14.25 -31.51
C SER A 25 -1.61 -13.62 -31.28
N ALA A 26 -0.78 -13.54 -32.33
CA ALA A 26 0.51 -12.86 -32.27
C ALA A 26 0.36 -11.38 -31.83
N LEU A 27 -0.71 -10.71 -32.27
CA LEU A 27 -1.03 -9.34 -31.85
C LEU A 27 -1.32 -9.24 -30.35
N LEU A 28 -2.03 -10.23 -29.80
CA LEU A 28 -2.35 -10.26 -28.37
C LEU A 28 -1.08 -10.50 -27.55
N LEU A 29 -0.24 -11.46 -27.93
CA LEU A 29 1.06 -11.70 -27.29
C LEU A 29 1.93 -10.45 -27.26
N HIS A 30 2.02 -9.73 -28.39
CA HIS A 30 2.77 -8.48 -28.48
C HIS A 30 2.19 -7.37 -27.59
N THR A 31 0.86 -7.29 -27.47
CA THR A 31 0.18 -6.35 -26.56
C THR A 31 0.54 -6.65 -25.11
N TYR A 32 0.46 -7.91 -24.68
CA TYR A 32 0.84 -8.31 -23.32
C TYR A 32 2.31 -8.00 -23.02
N TRP A 33 3.22 -8.31 -23.97
CA TRP A 33 4.64 -7.97 -23.83
C TRP A 33 4.85 -6.47 -23.62
N ASN A 34 4.22 -5.62 -24.43
CA ASN A 34 4.37 -4.17 -24.31
C ASN A 34 3.86 -3.60 -22.97
N CYS A 35 2.78 -4.16 -22.43
CA CYS A 35 2.25 -3.75 -21.13
C CYS A 35 3.12 -4.23 -19.96
N LEU A 36 3.70 -5.43 -20.05
CA LEU A 36 4.36 -6.10 -18.92
C LEU A 36 5.89 -6.03 -18.95
N LYS A 37 6.52 -5.67 -20.08
CA LYS A 37 8.00 -5.61 -20.21
C LYS A 37 8.71 -4.72 -19.19
N LYS A 38 8.00 -3.77 -18.58
CA LYS A 38 8.52 -2.89 -17.51
C LYS A 38 8.82 -3.62 -16.19
N TYR A 39 8.15 -4.75 -15.91
CA TYR A 39 8.35 -5.54 -14.69
C TYR A 39 9.47 -6.56 -14.85
N SER A 40 10.00 -7.12 -13.76
CA SER A 40 10.96 -8.22 -13.81
C SER A 40 10.31 -9.54 -14.24
N TYR A 41 11.11 -10.48 -14.79
CA TYR A 41 10.59 -11.82 -15.12
C TYR A 41 10.11 -12.56 -13.87
N VAL A 42 10.80 -12.38 -12.74
CA VAL A 42 10.45 -13.00 -11.45
C VAL A 42 9.07 -12.55 -10.97
N GLU A 43 8.74 -11.26 -11.10
CA GLU A 43 7.40 -10.74 -10.78
C GLU A 43 6.34 -11.33 -11.70
N PHE A 44 6.62 -11.39 -13.00
CA PHE A 44 5.70 -12.01 -13.96
C PHE A 44 5.44 -13.49 -13.64
N GLU A 45 6.50 -14.28 -13.42
CA GLU A 45 6.39 -15.71 -13.13
C GLU A 45 5.63 -15.95 -11.82
N LYS A 46 5.90 -15.17 -10.78
CA LYS A 46 5.13 -15.24 -9.54
C LYS A 46 3.64 -14.98 -9.79
N THR A 47 3.31 -13.90 -10.49
CA THR A 47 1.92 -13.55 -10.81
C THR A 47 1.23 -14.58 -11.71
N LEU A 48 1.97 -15.21 -12.63
CA LEU A 48 1.47 -16.32 -13.44
C LEU A 48 1.00 -17.47 -12.53
N TRP A 49 1.84 -17.89 -11.59
CA TRP A 49 1.48 -18.95 -10.64
C TRP A 49 0.35 -18.54 -9.71
N ASP A 50 0.28 -17.27 -9.30
CA ASP A 50 -0.85 -16.76 -8.52
C ASP A 50 -2.18 -16.87 -9.29
N PHE A 51 -2.19 -16.61 -10.61
CA PHE A 51 -3.39 -16.78 -11.44
C PHE A 51 -3.84 -18.24 -11.58
N LEU A 52 -2.91 -19.19 -11.48
CA LEU A 52 -3.20 -20.62 -11.58
C LEU A 52 -3.59 -21.23 -10.22
N ASN A 53 -2.96 -20.80 -9.14
CA ASN A 53 -3.12 -21.39 -7.82
C ASN A 53 -4.23 -20.75 -7.00
N ASN A 54 -4.62 -19.50 -7.29
CA ASN A 54 -5.60 -18.78 -6.48
C ASN A 54 -7.05 -19.02 -6.99
N PRO A 55 -7.93 -19.63 -6.18
CA PRO A 55 -9.31 -19.90 -6.56
C PRO A 55 -10.12 -18.64 -6.92
N HIS A 56 -9.73 -17.47 -6.40
CA HIS A 56 -10.38 -16.19 -6.72
C HIS A 56 -10.18 -15.77 -8.18
N TYR A 57 -9.04 -16.13 -8.78
CA TYR A 57 -8.76 -15.87 -10.19
C TYR A 57 -9.29 -16.98 -11.10
N ALA A 58 -9.25 -18.24 -10.64
CA ALA A 58 -9.70 -19.39 -11.41
C ALA A 58 -11.17 -19.33 -11.88
N ARG A 59 -12.03 -18.57 -11.17
CA ARG A 59 -13.44 -18.36 -11.57
C ARG A 59 -13.64 -17.27 -12.64
N ARG A 60 -12.61 -16.49 -12.97
CA ARG A 60 -12.71 -15.35 -13.91
C ARG A 60 -12.31 -15.76 -15.32
N ASN A 61 -12.63 -14.92 -16.30
CA ASN A 61 -12.12 -15.07 -17.66
C ASN A 61 -10.59 -14.87 -17.67
N PHE A 62 -9.95 -15.31 -18.77
CA PHE A 62 -8.50 -15.17 -18.95
C PHE A 62 -8.01 -13.75 -18.61
N PRO A 63 -7.03 -13.60 -17.68
CA PRO A 63 -6.63 -12.30 -17.13
C PRO A 63 -6.20 -11.30 -18.19
N SER A 64 -6.78 -10.10 -18.18
CA SER A 64 -6.39 -8.99 -19.07
C SER A 64 -5.03 -8.41 -18.67
N PRO A 65 -4.32 -7.67 -19.55
CA PRO A 65 -3.07 -7.00 -19.17
C PRO A 65 -3.21 -6.08 -17.95
N ALA A 66 -4.39 -5.49 -17.75
CA ALA A 66 -4.71 -4.68 -16.57
C ALA A 66 -4.80 -5.53 -15.29
N ASP A 67 -5.35 -6.75 -15.36
CA ASP A 67 -5.38 -7.68 -14.23
C ASP A 67 -3.96 -8.10 -13.81
N TRP A 68 -3.07 -8.30 -14.78
CA TRP A 68 -1.65 -8.54 -14.51
C TRP A 68 -0.99 -7.35 -13.80
N VAL A 69 -1.21 -6.13 -14.30
CA VAL A 69 -0.72 -4.91 -13.65
C VAL A 69 -1.25 -4.82 -12.22
N LYS A 70 -2.55 -5.08 -12.01
CA LYS A 70 -3.17 -5.07 -10.68
C LYS A 70 -2.60 -6.15 -9.76
N ALA A 71 -2.32 -7.34 -10.26
CA ALA A 71 -1.76 -8.42 -9.47
C ALA A 71 -0.28 -8.18 -9.09
N ILE A 72 0.50 -7.56 -9.99
CA ILE A 72 1.91 -7.21 -9.74
C ILE A 72 2.03 -6.00 -8.82
N GLU A 73 1.36 -4.89 -9.17
CA GLU A 73 1.45 -3.64 -8.40
C GLU A 73 0.64 -3.73 -7.09
N GLY A 74 -0.31 -4.66 -6.99
CA GLY A 74 -1.22 -4.84 -5.86
C GLY A 74 -2.50 -4.01 -6.00
N ASP A 75 -3.59 -4.47 -5.37
CA ASP A 75 -4.85 -3.75 -5.39
C ASP A 75 -4.77 -2.46 -4.56
N SER A 76 -5.13 -1.33 -5.16
CA SER A 76 -5.24 -0.05 -4.45
C SER A 76 -6.19 -0.14 -3.26
N GLU A 77 -7.21 -1.01 -3.35
CA GLU A 77 -8.15 -1.28 -2.26
C GLU A 77 -7.48 -1.93 -1.06
N THR A 78 -6.77 -3.05 -1.27
CA THR A 78 -6.08 -3.73 -0.17
C THR A 78 -4.96 -2.89 0.43
N LYS A 79 -4.23 -2.14 -0.39
CA LYS A 79 -3.23 -1.18 0.10
C LYS A 79 -3.85 -0.08 0.95
N SER A 80 -4.94 0.51 0.49
CA SER A 80 -5.63 1.57 1.23
C SER A 80 -6.15 1.09 2.59
N LEU A 81 -6.67 -0.14 2.65
CA LEU A 81 -7.15 -0.76 3.87
C LEU A 81 -5.99 -1.08 4.83
N ALA A 82 -4.88 -1.65 4.33
CA ALA A 82 -3.70 -1.92 5.13
C ALA A 82 -3.09 -0.64 5.72
N ALA A 83 -3.00 0.42 4.90
CA ALA A 83 -2.57 1.74 5.35
C ALA A 83 -3.50 2.30 6.44
N TRP A 84 -4.82 2.15 6.29
CA TRP A 84 -5.77 2.58 7.32
C TRP A 84 -5.63 1.80 8.63
N ILE A 85 -5.39 0.49 8.57
CA ILE A 85 -5.12 -0.32 9.76
C ILE A 85 -3.88 0.22 10.50
N GLU A 86 -2.79 0.52 9.78
CA GLU A 86 -1.59 1.12 10.37
C GLU A 86 -1.90 2.46 11.06
N VAL A 87 -2.74 3.28 10.42
CA VAL A 87 -3.19 4.57 10.98
C VAL A 87 -4.01 4.38 12.25
N ILE A 88 -5.02 3.50 12.25
CA ILE A 88 -5.85 3.24 13.44
C ILE A 88 -5.01 2.69 14.60
N THR A 89 -4.10 1.76 14.32
CA THR A 89 -3.18 1.24 15.33
C THR A 89 -2.31 2.36 15.90
N ALA A 90 -1.77 3.23 15.05
CA ALA A 90 -1.00 4.39 15.50
C ALA A 90 -1.85 5.37 16.34
N ILE A 91 -3.12 5.59 16.00
CA ILE A 91 -4.02 6.44 16.79
C ILE A 91 -4.19 5.86 18.19
N ARG A 92 -4.39 4.54 18.30
CA ARG A 92 -4.60 3.84 19.56
C ARG A 92 -3.34 3.77 20.43
N GLN A 93 -2.16 3.63 19.82
CA GLN A 93 -0.89 3.48 20.54
C GLN A 93 -0.21 4.80 20.89
N VAL A 94 -0.22 5.76 19.98
CA VAL A 94 0.53 7.03 20.10
C VAL A 94 -0.39 8.19 20.46
N GLY A 95 -1.57 8.23 19.86
CA GLY A 95 -2.53 9.32 20.06
C GLY A 95 -2.08 10.67 19.50
N GLN A 96 -2.79 11.73 19.89
CA GLN A 96 -2.66 13.07 19.29
C GLN A 96 -1.40 13.86 19.70
N TYR A 97 -0.76 13.49 20.80
CA TYR A 97 0.25 14.35 21.45
C TYR A 97 1.60 14.32 20.74
N GLU A 98 2.06 13.13 20.36
CA GLU A 98 3.34 12.93 19.71
C GLU A 98 3.21 13.05 18.18
N SER A 99 4.23 13.61 17.54
CA SER A 99 4.36 13.61 16.08
C SER A 99 4.66 12.20 15.58
N VAL A 100 4.12 11.81 14.43
CA VAL A 100 4.23 10.44 13.89
C VAL A 100 4.79 10.39 12.49
N LYS A 101 5.63 9.39 12.24
CA LYS A 101 6.22 9.10 10.93
C LYS A 101 5.92 7.66 10.51
N PHE A 102 4.89 7.51 9.69
CA PHE A 102 4.64 6.31 8.89
C PHE A 102 5.75 6.02 7.87
N THR A 103 5.85 4.74 7.49
CA THR A 103 6.83 4.30 6.47
C THR A 103 6.45 4.77 5.08
N GLU A 104 5.15 4.77 4.79
CA GLU A 104 4.64 5.16 3.49
C GLU A 104 4.30 6.67 3.47
N PRO A 105 4.94 7.48 2.62
CA PRO A 105 4.69 8.92 2.55
C PRO A 105 3.26 9.29 2.13
N MET A 106 2.58 8.41 1.39
CA MET A 106 1.21 8.63 0.95
C MET A 106 0.23 8.72 2.12
N ILE A 107 0.51 8.02 3.23
CA ILE A 107 -0.28 8.11 4.45
C ILE A 107 -0.22 9.53 5.02
N HIS A 108 0.96 10.15 5.02
CA HIS A 108 1.12 11.53 5.50
C HIS A 108 0.31 12.52 4.64
N GLU A 109 0.40 12.40 3.32
CA GLU A 109 -0.31 13.30 2.39
C GLU A 109 -1.83 13.19 2.56
N VAL A 110 -2.37 11.97 2.61
CA VAL A 110 -3.82 11.76 2.75
C VAL A 110 -4.33 12.27 4.09
N ILE A 111 -3.61 12.00 5.19
CA ILE A 111 -4.01 12.50 6.51
C ILE A 111 -3.94 14.03 6.56
N GLN A 112 -2.92 14.63 5.94
CA GLN A 112 -2.81 16.08 5.87
C GLN A 112 -4.00 16.70 5.13
N ASP A 113 -4.40 16.13 4.00
CA ASP A 113 -5.58 16.55 3.23
C ASP A 113 -6.90 16.35 4.00
N MET A 114 -6.92 15.41 4.95
CA MET A 114 -8.06 15.14 5.83
C MET A 114 -8.18 16.09 7.03
N GLY A 115 -7.21 16.99 7.23
CA GLY A 115 -7.17 17.91 8.38
C GLY A 115 -6.00 17.67 9.35
N GLY A 116 -5.13 16.71 9.06
CA GLY A 116 -3.92 16.42 9.83
C GLY A 116 -4.12 15.41 10.96
N TRP A 117 -3.01 15.06 11.60
CA TRP A 117 -2.95 14.01 12.63
C TRP A 117 -3.75 14.36 13.89
N ILE A 118 -3.57 15.57 14.42
CA ILE A 118 -4.30 16.04 15.61
C ILE A 118 -5.81 15.96 15.39
N PHE A 119 -6.29 16.46 14.24
CA PHE A 119 -7.72 16.38 13.89
C PHE A 119 -8.22 14.95 13.88
N LEU A 120 -7.49 14.04 13.22
CA LEU A 120 -7.88 12.65 13.06
C LEU A 120 -7.95 11.91 14.41
N CYS A 121 -6.96 12.13 15.29
CA CYS A 121 -6.93 11.53 16.63
C CYS A 121 -8.02 12.02 17.58
N GLN A 122 -8.61 13.20 17.32
CA GLN A 122 -9.68 13.78 18.14
C GLN A 122 -11.07 13.24 17.77
N GLN A 123 -11.18 12.51 16.66
CA GLN A 123 -12.47 12.02 16.18
C GLN A 123 -12.95 10.85 17.05
N PRO A 124 -14.24 10.80 17.41
CA PRO A 124 -14.77 9.67 18.16
C PRO A 124 -14.78 8.42 17.28
N GLU A 125 -14.71 7.23 17.90
CA GLU A 125 -14.53 5.96 17.18
C GLU A 125 -15.62 5.69 16.12
N ARG A 126 -16.86 6.16 16.36
CA ARG A 126 -17.96 6.08 15.38
C ARG A 126 -17.67 6.84 14.08
N GLU A 127 -16.97 7.97 14.15
CA GLU A 127 -16.62 8.80 12.99
C GLU A 127 -15.45 8.20 12.21
N LEU A 128 -14.61 7.40 12.87
CA LEU A 128 -13.49 6.71 12.21
C LEU A 128 -13.96 5.79 11.09
N ILE A 129 -15.17 5.23 11.17
CA ILE A 129 -15.75 4.41 10.09
C ILE A 129 -16.02 5.24 8.81
N PHE A 130 -16.45 6.49 8.96
CA PHE A 130 -16.67 7.39 7.82
C PHE A 130 -15.33 7.94 7.29
N LEU A 131 -14.42 8.27 8.20
CA LEU A 131 -13.08 8.75 7.87
C LEU A 131 -12.25 7.66 7.17
N GLN A 132 -12.47 6.39 7.51
CA GLN A 132 -11.89 5.25 6.79
C GLN A 132 -12.27 5.30 5.32
N LYS A 133 -13.56 5.41 5.01
CA LYS A 133 -14.04 5.44 3.62
C LYS A 133 -13.45 6.62 2.85
N GLU A 134 -13.36 7.77 3.51
CA GLU A 134 -12.78 8.95 2.90
C GLU A 134 -11.27 8.85 2.70
N PHE A 135 -10.56 8.29 3.69
CA PHE A 135 -9.12 7.98 3.60
C PHE A 135 -8.85 7.03 2.44
N GLU A 136 -9.57 5.90 2.38
CA GLU A 136 -9.39 4.91 1.33
C GLU A 136 -9.66 5.50 -0.06
N ARG A 137 -10.71 6.30 -0.20
CA ARG A 137 -11.02 7.00 -1.45
C ARG A 137 -9.87 7.91 -1.90
N ARG A 138 -9.35 8.75 -0.99
CA ARG A 138 -8.25 9.68 -1.29
C ARG A 138 -6.94 8.95 -1.57
N TYR A 139 -6.62 7.93 -0.78
CA TYR A 139 -5.44 7.10 -0.96
C TYR A 139 -5.43 6.42 -2.33
N ARG A 140 -6.55 5.79 -2.72
CA ARG A 140 -6.68 5.14 -4.04
C ARG A 140 -6.50 6.16 -5.18
N ASN A 141 -7.06 7.36 -5.04
CA ASN A 141 -6.89 8.43 -6.03
C ASN A 141 -5.41 8.87 -6.15
N ASN A 142 -4.72 9.04 -5.02
CA ASN A 142 -3.30 9.41 -5.01
C ASN A 142 -2.41 8.32 -5.61
N CYS A 143 -2.73 7.03 -5.40
CA CYS A 143 -2.07 5.91 -6.07
C CYS A 143 -2.15 6.03 -7.61
N VAL A 144 -3.34 6.33 -8.15
CA VAL A 144 -3.57 6.43 -9.60
C VAL A 144 -2.83 7.63 -10.19
N LEU A 145 -2.90 8.78 -9.52
CA LEU A 145 -2.25 10.01 -9.98
C LEU A 145 -0.72 9.98 -9.84
N LYS A 146 -0.16 8.97 -9.13
CA LYS A 146 1.24 8.94 -8.67
C LYS A 146 1.64 10.27 -8.02
N LYS A 147 0.68 10.88 -7.34
CA LYS A 147 0.86 12.16 -6.68
C LYS A 147 1.69 11.90 -5.43
N LEU A 148 3.00 12.07 -5.58
CA LEU A 148 3.95 12.23 -4.48
C LEU A 148 4.35 13.71 -4.47
N THR A 149 3.36 14.58 -4.29
CA THR A 149 3.62 16.02 -4.32
C THR A 149 3.97 16.50 -2.93
N LYS A 150 5.27 16.65 -2.64
CA LYS A 150 5.81 17.43 -1.51
C LYS A 150 5.00 17.29 -0.19
N GLY A 151 4.50 16.09 0.10
CA GLY A 151 3.75 15.82 1.32
C GLY A 151 4.65 16.02 2.54
N PRO A 152 4.07 16.23 3.73
CA PRO A 152 4.86 16.37 4.94
C PRO A 152 5.64 15.07 5.21
N LEU A 153 6.90 15.19 5.66
CA LEU A 153 7.78 14.04 5.93
C LEU A 153 7.33 13.19 7.14
N TYR A 154 6.50 13.79 7.99
CA TYR A 154 5.88 13.22 9.18
C TYR A 154 4.69 14.12 9.55
N LEU A 155 3.80 13.64 10.40
CA LEU A 155 2.64 14.40 10.84
C LEU A 155 2.88 14.98 12.23
N THR A 156 2.58 16.27 12.38
CA THR A 156 2.79 17.03 13.62
C THR A 156 1.76 16.65 14.69
N GLY A 157 2.25 16.32 15.88
CA GLY A 157 1.44 16.11 17.09
C GLY A 157 1.27 17.39 17.90
N GLN A 158 0.41 17.34 18.91
CA GLN A 158 0.02 18.51 19.69
C GLN A 158 1.20 19.17 20.43
N ILE A 159 2.16 18.38 20.95
CA ILE A 159 3.33 18.92 21.68
C ILE A 159 4.19 19.77 20.74
N GLU A 160 4.53 19.24 19.56
CA GLU A 160 5.31 19.97 18.57
C GLU A 160 4.55 21.21 18.08
N HIS A 161 3.25 21.08 17.82
CA HIS A 161 2.43 22.21 17.40
C HIS A 161 2.45 23.35 18.42
N GLN A 162 2.23 23.04 19.70
CA GLN A 162 2.25 24.02 20.78
C GLN A 162 3.64 24.64 21.00
N ASN A 163 4.69 23.81 21.01
CA ASN A 163 6.06 24.28 21.20
C ASN A 163 6.53 25.18 20.04
N SER A 164 6.15 24.83 18.81
CA SER A 164 6.44 25.64 17.62
C SER A 164 5.74 27.01 17.69
N LEU A 165 4.45 27.05 18.03
CA LEU A 165 3.68 28.29 18.18
C LEU A 165 4.24 29.21 19.26
N ASN A 166 4.74 28.65 20.37
CA ASN A 166 5.29 29.41 21.49
C ASN A 166 6.80 29.72 21.34
N GLY A 167 7.43 29.35 20.22
CA GLY A 167 8.85 29.60 19.96
C GLY A 167 9.83 28.65 20.67
N PHE A 168 9.35 27.60 21.33
CA PHE A 168 10.13 26.58 22.03
C PHE A 168 10.69 25.50 21.09
N THR A 169 11.36 25.93 20.01
CA THR A 169 11.87 25.03 18.96
C THR A 169 12.88 24.00 19.46
N SER A 170 13.62 24.28 20.53
CA SER A 170 14.56 23.36 21.18
C SER A 170 13.89 22.19 21.93
N TYR A 171 12.58 22.30 22.22
CA TYR A 171 11.81 21.30 22.98
C TYR A 171 10.86 20.51 22.08
N ILE A 172 11.06 20.52 20.77
CA ILE A 172 10.28 19.71 19.84
C ILE A 172 10.81 18.27 19.89
N PRO A 173 10.00 17.29 20.34
CA PRO A 173 10.40 15.90 20.38
C PRO A 173 10.55 15.33 18.96
N ARG A 174 11.38 14.30 18.81
CA ARG A 174 11.53 13.61 17.52
C ARG A 174 10.24 12.86 17.17
N PRO A 175 9.77 12.89 15.90
CA PRO A 175 8.62 12.12 15.48
C PRO A 175 8.82 10.62 15.70
N ARG A 176 7.76 9.95 16.16
CA ARG A 176 7.74 8.53 16.44
C ARG A 176 7.58 7.72 15.17
N ASN A 177 8.50 6.80 14.91
CA ASN A 177 8.44 5.93 13.72
C ASN A 177 7.50 4.74 13.98
N ILE A 178 6.38 4.69 13.26
CA ILE A 178 5.32 3.68 13.51
C ILE A 178 5.82 2.26 13.25
N LYS A 179 6.65 2.04 12.22
CA LYS A 179 7.24 0.71 11.94
C LYS A 179 8.10 0.14 13.06
N GLN A 180 8.74 0.99 13.86
CA GLN A 180 9.58 0.54 14.97
C GLN A 180 8.76 0.14 16.19
N LEU A 181 7.51 0.62 16.30
CA LEU A 181 6.61 0.26 17.40
C LEU A 181 6.08 -1.15 17.22
N ASN A 182 5.53 -1.45 16.05
CA ASN A 182 4.95 -2.77 15.77
C ASN A 182 5.97 -3.90 15.98
N LYS A 183 7.24 -3.68 15.60
CA LYS A 183 8.32 -4.66 15.82
C LYS A 183 8.65 -4.93 17.29
N ARG A 184 8.52 -3.93 18.16
CA ARG A 184 8.82 -4.10 19.59
C ARG A 184 7.73 -4.91 20.29
N GLU A 185 6.49 -4.82 19.82
CA GLU A 185 5.38 -5.61 20.35
C GLU A 185 5.47 -7.08 19.91
N ASP A 186 5.82 -7.36 18.65
CA ASP A 186 6.01 -8.74 18.18
C ASP A 186 7.06 -9.51 19.00
N HIS A 187 8.15 -8.83 19.40
CA HIS A 187 9.19 -9.41 20.26
C HIS A 187 8.72 -9.65 21.71
N LEU A 188 7.89 -8.77 22.27
CA LEU A 188 7.38 -8.92 23.64
C LEU A 188 6.35 -10.05 23.72
N ILE A 189 5.50 -10.21 22.71
CA ILE A 189 4.49 -11.28 22.66
C ILE A 189 5.19 -12.66 22.49
N SER A 190 6.24 -12.74 21.67
CA SER A 190 7.01 -13.98 21.52
C SER A 190 7.74 -14.42 22.81
N GLU A 191 8.12 -13.48 23.68
CA GLU A 191 8.76 -13.78 24.96
C GLU A 191 7.76 -14.20 26.06
N GLU A 192 6.47 -13.86 25.91
CA GLU A 192 5.40 -14.26 26.82
C GLU A 192 4.80 -15.63 26.46
N GLU A 193 4.87 -16.07 25.21
CA GLU A 193 4.41 -17.41 24.78
C GLU A 193 5.44 -18.54 25.06
N GLU A 194 6.70 -18.20 25.36
CA GLU A 194 7.77 -19.16 25.70
C GLU A 194 7.95 -19.42 27.21
N LYS A 195 7.05 -18.91 28.08
CA LYS A 195 7.07 -19.12 29.54
C LYS A 195 5.82 -19.83 30.05
#